data_AF-A0A916EQF5-F1
#
_entry.id   AF-A0A916EQF5-F1
#
_cell.length_a   1.000
_cell.length_b   1.000
_cell.length_c   1.000
_cell.angle_alpha   90.00
_cell.angle_beta   90.00
_cell.angle_gamma   90.00
#
_symmetry.space_group_name_H-M   'P 1'
#
loop_
_entity.id
_entity.type
_entity.pdbx_description
1 polymer ?
#
loop_
_entity_poly.entity_id
_entity_poly.type
_entity_poly.pdbx_seq_one_letter_code
_entity_poly.pdbx_strand_id
1 'polypeptide(L)'
;MSLAAKLLLSPLLLAQALRTRHRLPRLPEAAGARQGHVGQGPLLRLLVAGDSSAAGVGVASQHQALAPRLAQQLARACGARVEWRLLARAGLTSAQTLNLLQCEPLAPCDIAVVVTGVNDVVDQVPSHHAVAAREALANHLRNALGAVHVVFAPLPPVHLLTGLPQPLRWIAGADARRHDRALARWVATRADVSRPEVELPLNRGVLADDGFHPGEPVYRQTAHAIALHIRQQVWPLLKSKPHQETPP
;
A
#
# COMPACT_ATOMS: atom_id res chain seq x y z
N MET A 1 -7.39 6.89 -22.23
CA MET A 1 -7.50 5.98 -23.39
C MET A 1 -8.94 5.60 -23.56
N SER A 2 -9.50 5.77 -24.76
CA SER A 2 -10.86 5.32 -25.07
C SER A 2 -10.95 3.79 -24.96
N LEU A 3 -12.08 3.28 -24.48
CA LEU A 3 -12.41 1.85 -24.49
C LEU A 3 -12.18 1.23 -25.87
N ALA A 4 -12.45 1.98 -26.94
CA ALA A 4 -12.24 1.57 -28.32
C ALA A 4 -10.78 1.18 -28.62
N ALA A 5 -9.81 1.96 -28.12
CA ALA A 5 -8.40 1.64 -28.35
C ALA A 5 -7.93 0.40 -27.57
N LYS A 6 -8.49 0.16 -26.37
CA LYS A 6 -8.24 -1.10 -25.63
C LYS A 6 -8.82 -2.30 -26.37
N LEU A 7 -10.02 -2.17 -26.94
CA LEU A 7 -10.66 -3.24 -27.71
C LEU A 7 -9.86 -3.55 -28.99
N LEU A 8 -9.48 -2.52 -29.75
CA LEU A 8 -8.67 -2.66 -30.96
C LEU A 8 -7.31 -3.32 -30.69
N LEU A 9 -6.67 -2.96 -29.58
CA LEU A 9 -5.36 -3.52 -29.20
C LEU A 9 -5.47 -4.81 -28.36
N SER A 10 -6.67 -5.29 -28.03
CA SER A 10 -6.87 -6.36 -27.04
C SER A 10 -6.10 -7.65 -27.34
N PRO A 11 -5.95 -8.14 -28.59
CA PRO A 11 -5.16 -9.35 -28.84
C PRO A 11 -3.67 -9.13 -28.52
N LEU A 12 -3.13 -7.98 -28.92
CA LEU A 12 -1.75 -7.60 -28.63
C LEU A 12 -1.53 -7.42 -27.13
N LEU A 13 -2.44 -6.74 -26.44
CA LEU A 13 -2.35 -6.50 -24.99
C LEU A 13 -2.43 -7.80 -24.20
N LEU A 14 -3.31 -8.71 -24.60
CA LEU A 14 -3.41 -10.04 -23.98
C LEU A 14 -2.12 -10.83 -24.21
N ALA A 15 -1.60 -10.88 -25.44
CA ALA A 15 -0.34 -11.55 -25.74
C ALA A 15 0.83 -10.96 -24.93
N GLN A 16 0.89 -9.63 -24.79
CA GLN A 16 1.88 -8.94 -23.98
C GLN A 16 1.73 -9.26 -22.48
N ALA A 17 0.51 -9.26 -21.96
CA ALA A 17 0.24 -9.56 -20.56
C ALA A 17 0.64 -11.00 -20.21
N LEU A 18 0.27 -11.97 -21.06
CA LEU A 18 0.64 -13.38 -20.90
C LEU A 18 2.16 -13.56 -20.99
N ARG A 19 2.80 -12.99 -22.02
CA ARG A 19 4.27 -13.06 -22.16
C ARG A 19 5.00 -12.43 -20.98
N THR A 20 4.48 -11.33 -20.46
CA THR A 20 5.05 -10.64 -19.29
C THR A 20 4.90 -11.49 -18.03
N ARG A 21 3.72 -12.08 -17.80
CA ARG A 21 3.49 -13.03 -16.69
C ARG A 21 4.38 -14.28 -16.76
N HIS A 22 4.72 -14.74 -17.97
CA HIS A 22 5.63 -15.86 -18.16
C HIS A 22 7.12 -15.49 -18.01
N ARG A 23 7.51 -14.25 -18.30
CA ARG A 23 8.92 -13.82 -18.30
C ARG A 23 9.36 -13.13 -17.01
N LEU A 24 8.46 -12.42 -16.33
CA LEU A 24 8.80 -11.76 -15.08
C LEU A 24 9.11 -12.83 -14.02
N PRO A 25 10.28 -12.76 -13.37
CA PRO A 25 10.60 -13.69 -12.29
C PRO A 25 9.57 -13.49 -11.17
N ARG A 26 9.06 -14.60 -10.63
CA ARG A 26 8.23 -14.57 -9.43
C ARG A 26 9.14 -14.34 -8.23
N LEU A 27 9.24 -13.09 -7.80
CA LEU A 27 9.98 -12.74 -6.60
C LEU A 27 9.19 -13.19 -5.36
N PRO A 28 9.85 -13.81 -4.37
CA PRO A 28 9.20 -14.18 -3.12
C PRO A 28 8.87 -12.94 -2.29
N GLU A 29 7.96 -13.11 -1.32
CA GLU A 29 7.78 -12.12 -0.26
C GLU A 29 9.05 -12.04 0.59
N ALA A 30 9.33 -10.85 1.14
CA ALA A 30 10.54 -10.65 1.93
C ALA A 30 10.53 -11.52 3.19
N ALA A 31 11.66 -12.17 3.47
CA ALA A 31 11.81 -13.05 4.63
C ALA A 31 11.96 -12.25 5.94
N GLY A 32 11.62 -12.89 7.07
CA GLY A 32 11.79 -12.33 8.41
C GLY A 32 10.47 -12.00 9.12
N ALA A 33 10.58 -11.27 10.23
CA ALA A 33 9.45 -11.01 11.09
C ALA A 33 8.39 -10.14 10.39
N ARG A 34 7.11 -10.47 10.60
CA ARG A 34 5.94 -9.71 10.11
C ARG A 34 5.22 -8.96 11.23
N GLN A 35 5.82 -8.93 12.42
CA GLN A 35 5.36 -8.16 13.55
C GLN A 35 6.56 -7.83 14.43
N GLY A 36 6.46 -6.78 15.23
CA GLY A 36 7.50 -6.40 16.18
C GLY A 36 7.19 -5.08 16.85
N HIS A 37 8.17 -4.54 17.56
CA HIS A 37 8.06 -3.22 18.17
C HIS A 37 9.38 -2.45 18.02
N VAL A 38 9.30 -1.12 18.08
CA VAL A 38 10.46 -0.23 18.04
C VAL A 38 10.16 1.10 18.74
N GLY A 39 11.20 1.71 19.32
CA GLY A 39 11.08 3.01 19.98
C GLY A 39 10.63 2.93 21.44
N GLN A 40 10.39 4.10 22.01
CA GLN A 40 9.98 4.31 23.39
C GLN A 40 8.96 5.46 23.44
N GLY A 41 8.20 5.56 24.53
CA GLY A 41 7.15 6.57 24.70
C GLY A 41 5.74 5.98 24.60
N PRO A 42 4.72 6.80 24.31
CA PRO A 42 3.33 6.36 24.19
C PRO A 42 3.19 5.23 23.16
N LEU A 43 2.33 4.26 23.46
CA LEU A 43 2.08 3.14 22.57
C LEU A 43 1.35 3.62 21.30
N LEU A 44 1.86 3.22 20.14
CA LEU A 44 1.23 3.40 18.85
C LEU A 44 1.15 2.05 18.14
N ARG A 45 -0.07 1.53 17.95
CA ARG A 45 -0.31 0.27 17.24
C ARG A 45 -0.52 0.53 15.75
N LEU A 46 0.40 0.04 14.94
CA LEU A 46 0.44 0.20 13.48
C LEU A 46 0.10 -1.13 12.79
N LEU A 47 -0.93 -1.14 11.96
CA LEU A 47 -1.18 -2.22 11.01
C LEU A 47 -0.77 -1.80 9.61
N VAL A 48 0.07 -2.59 8.94
CA VAL A 48 0.33 -2.44 7.50
C VAL A 48 -0.36 -3.58 6.78
N ALA A 49 -1.27 -3.28 5.86
CA ALA A 49 -2.00 -4.27 5.09
C ALA A 49 -1.87 -4.04 3.58
N GLY A 50 -1.94 -5.10 2.77
CA GLY A 50 -1.89 -4.89 1.33
C GLY A 50 -1.47 -6.07 0.46
N ASP A 51 -0.93 -5.72 -0.70
CA ASP A 51 -0.49 -6.65 -1.74
C ASP A 51 1.02 -6.99 -1.66
N SER A 52 1.62 -7.34 -2.80
CA SER A 52 3.06 -7.65 -2.90
C SER A 52 3.95 -6.51 -2.44
N SER A 53 3.53 -5.25 -2.66
CA SER A 53 4.31 -4.08 -2.24
C SER A 53 4.36 -4.01 -0.71
N ALA A 54 3.23 -4.18 0.00
CA ALA A 54 3.24 -4.25 1.46
C ALA A 54 4.03 -5.46 1.98
N ALA A 55 3.92 -6.62 1.31
CA ALA A 55 4.61 -7.85 1.69
C ALA A 55 6.15 -7.78 1.53
N GLY A 56 6.69 -6.73 0.91
CA GLY A 56 8.13 -6.55 0.72
C GLY A 56 8.69 -7.24 -0.51
N VAL A 57 7.85 -7.62 -1.50
CA VAL A 57 8.36 -8.21 -2.74
C VAL A 57 9.29 -7.22 -3.43
N GLY A 58 10.49 -7.69 -3.81
CA GLY A 58 11.55 -6.85 -4.38
C GLY A 58 12.72 -6.61 -3.44
N VAL A 59 12.63 -7.00 -2.17
CA VAL A 59 13.75 -7.04 -1.22
C VAL A 59 13.86 -8.41 -0.54
N ALA A 60 15.06 -8.77 -0.09
CA ALA A 60 15.30 -10.09 0.51
C ALA A 60 14.74 -10.21 1.93
N SER A 61 14.69 -9.11 2.70
CA SER A 61 14.32 -9.11 4.12
C SER A 61 13.31 -8.03 4.48
N GLN A 62 12.39 -8.36 5.40
CA GLN A 62 11.41 -7.43 5.95
C GLN A 62 12.07 -6.19 6.56
N HIS A 63 13.31 -6.28 7.07
CA HIS A 63 14.05 -5.11 7.57
C HIS A 63 14.23 -4.01 6.51
N GLN A 64 14.23 -4.39 5.23
CA GLN A 64 14.32 -3.48 4.10
C GLN A 64 12.94 -3.06 3.54
N ALA A 65 11.87 -3.76 3.93
CA ALA A 65 10.51 -3.55 3.45
C ALA A 65 9.79 -2.40 4.17
N LEU A 66 8.58 -2.09 3.72
CA LEU A 66 7.81 -0.93 4.16
C LEU A 66 7.54 -0.93 5.66
N ALA A 67 7.01 -2.02 6.22
CA ALA A 67 6.42 -2.02 7.56
C ALA A 67 7.46 -1.73 8.67
N PRO A 68 8.62 -2.43 8.74
CA PRO A 68 9.62 -2.12 9.75
C PRO A 68 10.23 -0.74 9.58
N ARG A 69 10.46 -0.29 8.33
CA ARG A 69 10.99 1.05 8.06
C ARG A 69 10.02 2.14 8.49
N LEU A 70 8.74 1.98 8.20
CA LEU A 70 7.70 2.90 8.63
C LEU A 70 7.62 2.95 10.15
N ALA A 71 7.63 1.80 10.83
CA ALA A 71 7.63 1.75 12.29
C ALA A 71 8.83 2.47 12.91
N GLN A 72 10.04 2.28 12.37
CA GLN A 72 11.25 2.97 12.81
C GLN A 72 11.16 4.49 12.59
N GLN A 73 10.65 4.93 11.44
CA GLN A 73 10.47 6.34 11.12
C GLN A 73 9.45 6.98 12.06
N LEU A 74 8.30 6.34 12.29
CA LEU A 74 7.26 6.81 13.21
C LEU A 74 7.75 6.89 14.65
N ALA A 75 8.47 5.87 15.14
CA ALA A 75 9.03 5.89 16.48
C ALA A 75 9.90 7.13 16.72
N ARG A 76 10.77 7.47 15.75
CA ARG A 76 11.64 8.65 15.81
C ARG A 76 10.85 9.96 15.66
N ALA A 77 9.94 10.01 14.68
CA ALA A 77 9.27 11.24 14.29
C ALA A 77 8.16 11.65 15.28
N CYS A 78 7.55 10.66 15.95
CA CYS A 78 6.46 10.86 16.90
C CYS A 78 6.89 10.74 18.38
N GLY A 79 8.10 10.22 18.64
CA GLY A 79 8.55 9.91 20.00
C GLY A 79 7.71 8.84 20.68
N ALA A 80 7.39 7.76 19.94
CA ALA A 80 6.43 6.74 20.33
C ALA A 80 7.04 5.33 20.33
N ARG A 81 6.49 4.45 21.17
CA ARG A 81 6.71 3.00 21.08
C ARG A 81 5.75 2.46 20.03
N VAL A 82 6.28 2.10 18.85
CA VAL A 82 5.46 1.59 17.75
C VAL A 82 5.44 0.07 17.79
N GLU A 83 4.27 -0.50 18.05
CA GLU A 83 3.99 -1.92 17.85
C GLU A 83 3.40 -2.10 16.46
N TRP A 84 4.05 -2.87 15.60
CA TRP A 84 3.66 -2.99 14.21
C TRP A 84 3.35 -4.44 13.84
N ARG A 85 2.38 -4.62 12.94
CA ARG A 85 2.02 -5.90 12.33
C ARG A 85 1.82 -5.72 10.83
N LEU A 86 2.24 -6.70 10.05
CA LEU A 86 2.14 -6.75 8.60
C LEU A 86 1.21 -7.88 8.16
N LEU A 87 0.09 -7.52 7.53
CA LEU A 87 -0.87 -8.45 6.93
C LEU A 87 -1.05 -8.19 5.44
N ALA A 88 -0.24 -8.87 4.63
CA ALA A 88 -0.20 -8.66 3.19
C ALA A 88 0.10 -9.96 2.47
N ARG A 89 -0.37 -10.12 1.24
CA ARG A 89 -0.02 -11.25 0.38
C ARG A 89 0.21 -10.78 -1.04
N ALA A 90 1.19 -11.37 -1.71
CA ALA A 90 1.46 -11.05 -3.10
C ALA A 90 0.23 -11.33 -4.00
N GLY A 91 -0.04 -10.43 -4.93
CA GLY A 91 -1.11 -10.58 -5.93
C GLY A 91 -2.52 -10.21 -5.47
N LEU A 92 -2.73 -9.77 -4.22
CA LEU A 92 -4.08 -9.39 -3.77
C LEU A 92 -4.56 -8.09 -4.42
N THR A 93 -5.83 -8.10 -4.84
CA THR A 93 -6.62 -6.88 -5.13
C THR A 93 -7.10 -6.22 -3.84
N SER A 94 -7.71 -5.03 -3.95
CA SER A 94 -8.27 -4.36 -2.76
C SER A 94 -9.39 -5.19 -2.10
N ALA A 95 -10.25 -5.82 -2.91
CA ALA A 95 -11.32 -6.68 -2.39
C ALA A 95 -10.77 -7.95 -1.71
N GLN A 96 -9.72 -8.56 -2.27
CA GLN A 96 -9.10 -9.72 -1.63
C GLN A 96 -8.31 -9.36 -0.37
N THR A 97 -7.74 -8.16 -0.32
CA THR A 97 -7.10 -7.63 0.91
C THR A 97 -8.14 -7.44 2.02
N LEU A 98 -9.36 -7.00 1.68
CA LEU A 98 -10.47 -6.93 2.63
C LEU A 98 -10.80 -8.31 3.20
N ASN A 99 -10.96 -9.31 2.32
CA ASN A 99 -11.25 -10.68 2.75
C ASN A 99 -10.15 -11.22 3.66
N LEU A 100 -8.87 -10.95 3.35
CA LEU A 100 -7.75 -11.31 4.21
C LEU A 100 -7.88 -10.68 5.61
N LEU A 101 -8.20 -9.39 5.71
CA LEU A 101 -8.37 -8.72 7.01
C LEU A 101 -9.56 -9.29 7.80
N GLN A 102 -10.66 -9.63 7.12
CA GLN A 102 -11.86 -10.18 7.76
C GLN A 102 -11.69 -11.61 8.27
N CYS A 103 -10.82 -12.40 7.63
CA CYS A 103 -10.58 -13.79 8.01
C CYS A 103 -9.52 -13.96 9.11
N GLU A 104 -8.73 -12.93 9.39
CA GLU A 104 -7.59 -13.02 10.31
C GLU A 104 -7.93 -12.44 11.68
N PRO A 105 -7.59 -13.14 12.78
CA PRO A 105 -7.76 -12.59 14.12
C PRO A 105 -6.69 -11.53 14.39
N LEU A 106 -7.10 -10.27 14.22
CA LEU A 106 -6.25 -9.11 14.38
C LEU A 106 -6.55 -8.39 15.70
N ALA A 107 -5.48 -8.03 16.41
CA ALA A 107 -5.59 -7.14 17.55
C ALA A 107 -5.98 -5.73 17.08
N PRO A 108 -6.60 -4.91 17.95
CA PRO A 108 -6.91 -3.52 17.63
C PRO A 108 -5.64 -2.73 17.25
N CYS A 109 -5.80 -1.76 16.36
CA CYS A 109 -4.73 -0.86 15.94
C CYS A 109 -5.18 0.60 16.05
N ASP A 110 -4.22 1.51 16.16
CA ASP A 110 -4.51 2.96 16.25
C ASP A 110 -4.42 3.60 14.85
N ILE A 111 -3.51 3.11 14.00
CA ILE A 111 -3.36 3.53 12.60
C ILE A 111 -3.21 2.29 11.72
N ALA A 112 -3.89 2.31 10.57
CA ALA A 112 -3.68 1.35 9.51
C ALA A 112 -3.08 2.02 8.26
N VAL A 113 -2.12 1.37 7.62
CA VAL A 113 -1.56 1.76 6.32
C VAL A 113 -1.87 0.67 5.31
N VAL A 114 -2.59 1.03 4.24
CA VAL A 114 -3.06 0.10 3.21
C VAL A 114 -2.30 0.36 1.91
N VAL A 115 -1.65 -0.68 1.39
CA VAL A 115 -0.92 -0.65 0.11
C VAL A 115 -1.57 -1.62 -0.86
N THR A 116 -2.46 -1.11 -1.69
CA THR A 116 -3.14 -1.88 -2.74
C THR A 116 -3.34 -1.04 -3.99
N GLY A 117 -3.42 -1.66 -5.15
CA GLY A 117 -3.94 -0.99 -6.35
C GLY A 117 -3.34 -1.41 -7.66
N VAL A 118 -2.09 -1.87 -7.64
CA VAL A 118 -1.47 -2.39 -8.85
C VAL A 118 -2.24 -3.62 -9.34
N ASN A 119 -2.63 -4.54 -8.44
CA ASN A 119 -3.41 -5.71 -8.85
C ASN A 119 -4.83 -5.37 -9.31
N ASP A 120 -5.48 -4.33 -8.74
CA ASP A 120 -6.76 -3.85 -9.28
C ASP A 120 -6.61 -3.39 -10.74
N VAL A 121 -5.48 -2.75 -11.09
CA VAL A 121 -5.16 -2.33 -12.46
C VAL A 121 -4.82 -3.53 -13.34
N VAL A 122 -4.01 -4.47 -12.86
CA VAL A 122 -3.61 -5.69 -13.59
C VAL A 122 -4.84 -6.53 -13.93
N ASP A 123 -5.77 -6.69 -12.98
CA ASP A 123 -7.00 -7.46 -13.15
C ASP A 123 -8.12 -6.66 -13.82
N GLN A 124 -7.83 -5.43 -14.28
CA GLN A 124 -8.75 -4.54 -14.96
C GLN A 124 -10.05 -4.27 -14.16
N VAL A 125 -9.95 -4.25 -12.84
CA VAL A 125 -11.05 -3.88 -11.94
C VAL A 125 -11.47 -2.43 -12.24
N PRO A 126 -12.77 -2.14 -12.43
CA PRO A 126 -13.22 -0.76 -12.59
C PRO A 126 -12.84 0.10 -11.38
N SER A 127 -12.36 1.33 -11.61
CA SER A 127 -11.85 2.19 -10.54
C SER A 127 -12.88 2.48 -9.44
N HIS A 128 -14.17 2.52 -9.78
CA HIS A 128 -15.23 2.72 -8.79
C HIS A 128 -15.44 1.49 -7.89
N HIS A 129 -15.35 0.27 -8.43
CA HIS A 129 -15.33 -0.96 -7.62
C HIS A 129 -14.08 -1.03 -6.73
N ALA A 130 -12.93 -0.65 -7.26
CA ALA A 130 -11.68 -0.61 -6.50
C ALA A 130 -11.74 0.43 -5.35
N VAL A 131 -12.43 1.56 -5.55
CA VAL A 131 -12.69 2.55 -4.49
C VAL A 131 -13.69 1.99 -3.46
N ALA A 132 -14.78 1.38 -3.89
CA ALA A 132 -15.75 0.76 -2.97
C ALA A 132 -15.10 -0.31 -2.07
N ALA A 133 -14.18 -1.12 -2.62
CA ALA A 133 -13.40 -2.07 -1.83
C ALA A 133 -12.47 -1.39 -0.81
N ARG A 134 -11.85 -0.26 -1.18
CA ARG A 134 -11.01 0.53 -0.25
C ARG A 134 -11.84 1.24 0.83
N GLU A 135 -13.05 1.66 0.49
CA GLU A 135 -13.99 2.17 1.47
C GLU A 135 -14.41 1.09 2.48
N ALA A 136 -14.74 -0.11 1.99
CA ALA A 136 -15.04 -1.24 2.87
C ALA A 136 -13.84 -1.63 3.74
N LEU A 137 -12.61 -1.59 3.20
CA LEU A 137 -11.36 -1.73 3.97
C LEU A 137 -11.26 -0.70 5.09
N ALA A 138 -11.43 0.59 4.76
CA ALA A 138 -11.36 1.65 5.75
C ALA A 138 -12.42 1.44 6.84
N ASN A 139 -13.67 1.19 6.46
CA ASN A 139 -14.76 0.96 7.41
C ASN A 139 -14.48 -0.26 8.30
N HIS A 140 -13.95 -1.35 7.78
CA HIS A 140 -13.57 -2.52 8.59
C HIS A 140 -12.45 -2.19 9.58
N LEU A 141 -11.38 -1.53 9.12
CA LEU A 141 -10.25 -1.12 9.97
C LEU A 141 -10.69 -0.17 11.09
N ARG A 142 -11.60 0.76 10.78
CA ARG A 142 -12.20 1.72 11.73
C ARG A 142 -13.10 1.02 12.75
N ASN A 143 -14.03 0.20 12.28
CA ASN A 143 -15.13 -0.31 13.09
C ASN A 143 -14.76 -1.59 13.85
N ALA A 144 -14.03 -2.49 13.21
CA ALA A 144 -13.67 -3.79 13.79
C ALA A 144 -12.34 -3.75 14.54
N LEU A 145 -11.37 -2.96 14.05
CA LEU A 145 -10.01 -2.91 14.62
C LEU A 145 -9.71 -1.61 15.36
N GLY A 146 -10.69 -0.70 15.48
CA GLY A 146 -10.56 0.52 16.28
C GLY A 146 -9.59 1.57 15.73
N ALA A 147 -9.16 1.45 14.48
CA ALA A 147 -8.23 2.41 13.88
C ALA A 147 -8.78 3.83 13.99
N VAL A 148 -7.95 4.79 14.40
CA VAL A 148 -8.29 6.21 14.45
C VAL A 148 -7.97 6.91 13.14
N HIS A 149 -7.19 6.28 12.26
CA HIS A 149 -6.97 6.76 10.90
C HIS A 149 -6.54 5.63 9.97
N VAL A 150 -6.95 5.70 8.71
CA VAL A 150 -6.46 4.79 7.66
C VAL A 150 -5.73 5.59 6.58
N VAL A 151 -4.48 5.22 6.31
CA VAL A 151 -3.64 5.85 5.29
C VAL A 151 -3.53 4.91 4.09
N PHE A 152 -3.97 5.35 2.92
CA PHE A 152 -3.77 4.61 1.67
C PHE A 152 -2.51 5.09 0.97
N ALA A 153 -1.61 4.16 0.65
CA ALA A 153 -0.48 4.48 -0.22
C ALA A 153 -1.00 4.84 -1.63
N PRO A 154 -0.39 5.83 -2.30
CA PRO A 154 -0.70 6.13 -3.69
C PRO A 154 -0.32 4.97 -4.60
N LEU A 155 -1.01 4.84 -5.75
CA LEU A 155 -0.56 3.87 -6.76
C LEU A 155 0.77 4.37 -7.36
N PRO A 156 1.73 3.46 -7.60
CA PRO A 156 3.01 3.85 -8.18
C PRO A 156 2.83 4.34 -9.63
N PRO A 157 3.80 5.08 -10.17
CA PRO A 157 3.82 5.50 -11.57
C PRO A 157 4.06 4.30 -12.49
N VAL A 158 3.03 3.48 -12.73
CA VAL A 158 3.11 2.20 -13.48
C VAL A 158 3.72 2.35 -14.89
N HIS A 159 3.61 3.54 -15.49
CA HIS A 159 4.23 3.86 -16.78
C HIS A 159 5.78 3.81 -16.77
N LEU A 160 6.40 3.80 -15.60
CA LEU A 160 7.86 3.69 -15.41
C LEU A 160 8.33 2.25 -15.16
N LEU A 161 7.42 1.28 -15.01
CA LEU A 161 7.78 -0.11 -14.74
C LEU A 161 8.35 -0.76 -16.00
N THR A 162 9.67 -0.87 -16.08
CA THR A 162 10.39 -1.34 -17.26
C THR A 162 10.10 -2.80 -17.62
N GLY A 163 9.63 -3.59 -16.66
CA GLY A 163 9.17 -4.97 -16.86
C GLY A 163 7.93 -5.11 -17.76
N LEU A 164 7.18 -4.02 -17.99
CA LEU A 164 6.04 -4.01 -18.90
C LEU A 164 6.45 -3.53 -20.31
N PRO A 165 6.09 -4.25 -21.40
CA PRO A 165 6.34 -3.80 -22.77
C PRO A 165 5.37 -2.70 -23.20
N GLN A 166 5.70 -1.95 -24.27
CA GLN A 166 4.75 -1.06 -24.93
C GLN A 166 3.91 -1.83 -25.97
N PRO A 167 2.61 -1.56 -26.13
CA PRO A 167 1.81 -0.49 -25.50
C PRO A 167 1.20 -0.83 -24.12
N LEU A 168 1.35 -2.05 -23.61
CA LEU A 168 0.78 -2.47 -22.32
C LEU A 168 1.15 -1.54 -21.16
N ARG A 169 2.42 -1.14 -21.06
CA ARG A 169 2.93 -0.24 -20.01
C ARG A 169 2.24 1.11 -20.02
N TRP A 170 2.01 1.68 -21.21
CA TRP A 170 1.34 2.97 -21.33
C TRP A 170 -0.13 2.88 -20.89
N ILE A 171 -0.83 1.81 -21.28
CA ILE A 171 -2.22 1.59 -20.90
C ILE A 171 -2.35 1.34 -19.39
N ALA A 172 -1.52 0.45 -18.82
CA ALA A 172 -1.48 0.20 -17.39
C ALA A 172 -1.14 1.47 -16.59
N GLY A 173 -0.23 2.30 -17.12
CA GLY A 173 0.08 3.61 -16.55
C GLY A 173 -1.10 4.59 -16.56
N ALA A 174 -1.90 4.60 -17.63
CA ALA A 174 -3.10 5.42 -17.71
C ALA A 174 -4.20 4.92 -16.75
N ASP A 175 -4.34 3.60 -16.62
CA ASP A 175 -5.26 2.98 -15.68
C ASP A 175 -4.87 3.26 -14.23
N ALA A 176 -3.59 3.10 -13.87
CA ALA A 176 -3.08 3.43 -12.55
C ALA A 176 -3.38 4.89 -12.16
N ARG A 177 -3.12 5.86 -13.06
CA ARG A 177 -3.49 7.26 -12.83
C ARG A 177 -4.99 7.46 -12.63
N ARG A 178 -5.85 6.74 -13.34
CA ARG A 178 -7.31 6.82 -13.15
C ARG A 178 -7.72 6.29 -11.78
N HIS A 179 -7.18 5.14 -11.36
CA HIS A 179 -7.43 4.57 -10.03
C HIS A 179 -6.96 5.52 -8.93
N ASP A 180 -5.75 6.06 -9.09
CA ASP A 180 -5.12 6.94 -8.13
C ASP A 180 -5.89 8.27 -7.96
N ARG A 181 -6.39 8.86 -9.05
CA ARG A 181 -7.31 10.02 -9.00
C ARG A 181 -8.66 9.68 -8.38
N ALA A 182 -9.20 8.48 -8.65
CA ALA A 182 -10.47 8.05 -8.04
C ALA A 182 -10.31 7.89 -6.52
N LEU A 183 -9.20 7.29 -6.07
CA LEU A 183 -8.83 7.18 -4.66
C LEU A 183 -8.69 8.57 -4.02
N ALA A 184 -7.94 9.48 -4.63
CA ALA A 184 -7.77 10.85 -4.11
C ALA A 184 -9.10 11.59 -3.96
N ARG A 185 -10.00 11.49 -4.95
CA ARG A 185 -11.34 12.11 -4.88
C ARG A 185 -12.18 11.55 -3.73
N TRP A 186 -12.16 10.23 -3.51
CA TRP A 186 -12.90 9.62 -2.40
C TRP A 186 -12.27 9.93 -1.03
N VAL A 187 -10.94 9.91 -0.92
CA VAL A 187 -10.25 10.30 0.32
C VAL A 187 -10.61 11.73 0.72
N ALA A 188 -10.74 12.65 -0.24
CA ALA A 188 -11.13 14.03 0.03
C ALA A 188 -12.55 14.20 0.62
N THR A 189 -13.41 13.18 0.56
CA THR A 189 -14.76 13.22 1.15
C THR A 189 -14.80 12.74 2.60
N ARG A 190 -13.65 12.44 3.22
CA ARG A 190 -13.57 11.79 4.53
C ARG A 190 -12.45 12.38 5.39
N ALA A 191 -12.71 12.55 6.68
CA ALA A 191 -11.72 13.06 7.65
C ALA A 191 -10.87 11.95 8.29
N ASP A 192 -11.33 10.71 8.23
CA ASP A 192 -10.75 9.55 8.92
C ASP A 192 -9.85 8.67 8.03
N VAL A 193 -9.67 9.09 6.77
CA VAL A 193 -8.76 8.47 5.82
C VAL A 193 -7.87 9.52 5.18
N SER A 194 -6.68 9.11 4.72
CA SER A 194 -5.78 10.00 3.99
C SER A 194 -5.00 9.22 2.94
N ARG A 195 -4.42 9.95 1.99
CA ARG A 195 -3.53 9.41 0.98
C ARG A 195 -2.40 10.42 0.75
N PRO A 196 -1.21 10.22 1.33
CA PRO A 196 -0.11 11.16 1.17
C PRO A 196 0.40 11.17 -0.27
N GLU A 197 0.96 12.30 -0.66
CA GLU A 197 1.81 12.38 -1.84
C GLU A 197 3.14 11.71 -1.53
N VAL A 198 3.57 10.81 -2.39
CA VAL A 198 4.87 10.14 -2.29
C VAL A 198 5.61 10.42 -3.57
N GLU A 199 6.58 11.33 -3.49
CA GLU A 199 7.52 11.56 -4.58
C GLU A 199 8.51 10.39 -4.62
N LEU A 200 8.32 9.53 -5.61
CA LEU A 200 9.20 8.39 -5.83
C LEU A 200 10.42 8.83 -6.66
N PRO A 201 11.64 8.41 -6.26
CA PRO A 201 12.83 8.69 -7.05
C PRO A 201 12.68 8.09 -8.46
N LEU A 202 12.90 8.89 -9.50
CA LEU A 202 12.65 8.54 -10.91
C LEU A 202 13.88 7.92 -11.62
N ASN A 203 14.91 7.50 -10.90
CA ASN A 203 16.18 7.02 -11.46
C ASN A 203 16.21 5.50 -11.73
N ARG A 204 17.04 5.08 -12.69
CA ARG A 204 17.37 3.66 -12.91
C ARG A 204 18.01 3.10 -11.63
N GLY A 205 17.41 2.08 -11.01
CA GLY A 205 17.88 1.46 -9.75
C GLY A 205 16.88 1.48 -8.60
N VAL A 206 15.67 2.02 -8.80
CA VAL A 206 14.62 2.09 -7.76
C VAL A 206 13.66 0.90 -7.77
N LEU A 207 13.66 0.12 -8.86
CA LEU A 207 12.90 -1.11 -8.99
C LEU A 207 13.80 -2.31 -8.65
N ALA A 208 13.18 -3.40 -8.22
CA ALA A 208 13.84 -4.68 -8.08
C ALA A 208 14.30 -5.22 -9.44
N ASP A 209 15.03 -6.33 -9.43
CA ASP A 209 15.64 -6.94 -10.63
C ASP A 209 14.61 -7.32 -11.71
N ASP A 210 13.32 -7.45 -11.33
CA ASP A 210 12.23 -7.72 -12.26
C ASP A 210 11.74 -6.49 -13.03
N GLY A 211 12.22 -5.28 -12.67
CA GLY A 211 11.78 -4.02 -13.26
C GLY A 211 10.29 -3.72 -13.05
N PHE A 212 9.67 -4.32 -12.03
CA PHE A 212 8.24 -4.19 -11.72
C PHE A 212 8.02 -3.88 -10.23
N HIS A 213 8.61 -4.64 -9.32
CA HIS A 213 8.43 -4.44 -7.89
C HIS A 213 9.34 -3.34 -7.33
N PRO A 214 8.96 -2.71 -6.20
CA PRO A 214 9.79 -1.73 -5.53
C PRO A 214 11.12 -2.32 -5.05
N GLY A 215 12.23 -1.61 -5.28
CA GLY A 215 13.48 -1.86 -4.57
C GLY A 215 13.50 -1.20 -3.19
N GLU A 216 14.55 -1.49 -2.40
CA GLU A 216 14.78 -0.88 -1.08
C GLU A 216 14.64 0.66 -1.05
N PRO A 217 15.15 1.42 -2.05
CA PRO A 217 15.04 2.88 -2.03
C PRO A 217 13.59 3.38 -2.07
N VAL A 218 12.71 2.68 -2.80
CA VAL A 218 11.28 3.02 -2.88
C VAL A 218 10.59 2.75 -1.55
N TYR A 219 10.90 1.62 -0.91
CA TYR A 219 10.36 1.33 0.43
C TYR A 219 10.77 2.36 1.46
N ARG A 220 12.04 2.76 1.46
CA ARG A 220 12.57 3.79 2.35
C ARG A 220 11.88 5.14 2.14
N GLN A 221 11.72 5.58 0.88
CA GLN A 221 11.08 6.85 0.57
C GLN A 221 9.58 6.84 0.90
N THR A 222 8.89 5.75 0.57
CA THR A 222 7.45 5.59 0.87
C THR A 222 7.21 5.59 2.37
N ALA A 223 8.04 4.85 3.14
CA ALA A 223 7.99 4.87 4.60
C ALA A 223 8.19 6.28 5.16
N HIS A 224 9.13 7.05 4.60
CA HIS A 224 9.42 8.41 5.03
C HIS A 224 8.24 9.36 4.79
N ALA A 225 7.70 9.38 3.57
CA ALA A 225 6.57 10.25 3.22
C ALA A 225 5.33 9.94 4.08
N ILE A 226 5.01 8.65 4.26
CA ILE A 226 3.89 8.22 5.11
C ILE A 226 4.13 8.59 6.58
N ALA A 227 5.33 8.39 7.11
CA ALA A 227 5.66 8.74 8.49
C ALA A 227 5.54 10.25 8.75
N LEU A 228 6.03 11.07 7.81
CA LEU A 228 5.94 12.53 7.89
C LEU A 228 4.47 12.99 7.90
N HIS A 229 3.66 12.45 6.99
CA HIS A 229 2.22 12.71 6.92
C HIS A 229 1.52 12.32 8.22
N ILE A 230 1.76 11.10 8.74
CA ILE A 230 1.18 10.64 10.00
C ILE A 230 1.56 11.57 11.14
N ARG A 231 2.85 11.92 11.28
CA ARG A 231 3.32 12.83 12.33
C ARG A 231 2.59 14.17 12.31
N GLN A 232 2.38 14.74 11.11
CA GLN A 232 1.81 16.09 10.96
C GLN A 232 0.29 16.09 11.08
N GLN A 233 -0.40 15.11 10.50
CA GLN A 233 -1.85 15.16 10.30
C GLN A 233 -2.62 14.20 11.20
N VAL A 234 -2.01 13.08 11.61
CA VAL A 234 -2.71 11.99 12.29
C VAL A 234 -2.31 11.90 13.77
N TRP A 235 -1.02 12.01 14.08
CA TRP A 235 -0.50 11.91 15.44
C TRP A 235 -1.12 12.92 16.42
N PRO A 236 -1.38 14.18 16.04
CA PRO A 236 -2.08 15.11 16.93
C PRO A 236 -3.49 14.63 17.33
N LEU A 237 -4.21 14.00 16.41
CA LEU A 237 -5.57 13.48 16.63
C LEU A 237 -5.58 12.32 17.63
N LEU A 238 -4.53 11.50 17.59
CA LEU A 238 -4.35 10.39 18.53
C LEU A 238 -4.08 10.86 19.95
N LYS A 239 -3.28 11.91 20.12
CA LYS A 239 -3.01 12.47 21.46
C LYS A 239 -4.20 13.19 22.07
N SER A 240 -5.11 13.71 21.25
CA SER A 240 -6.32 14.39 21.74
C SER A 240 -7.42 13.42 22.20
N LYS A 241 -7.31 12.12 21.90
CA LYS A 241 -8.20 11.12 22.47
C LYS A 241 -7.70 10.75 23.87
N PRO A 242 -8.52 10.85 24.93
CA PRO A 242 -8.17 10.24 26.20
C PRO A 242 -7.98 8.73 25.95
N HIS A 243 -6.81 8.19 26.30
CA HIS A 243 -6.64 6.74 26.38
C HIS A 243 -7.68 6.23 27.37
N GLN A 244 -8.68 5.49 26.88
CA GLN A 244 -9.48 4.64 27.74
C GLN A 244 -8.55 3.54 28.23
N GLU A 245 -7.91 3.79 29.37
CA GLU A 245 -7.27 2.76 30.17
C GLU A 245 -8.32 1.68 30.42
N THR A 246 -8.03 0.48 29.96
CA THR A 246 -8.82 -0.70 30.31
C THR A 246 -8.51 -0.97 31.78
N PRO A 247 -9.51 -0.99 32.70
CA PRO A 247 -9.22 -1.30 34.09
C PRO A 247 -8.73 -2.76 34.23
N PRO A 248 -7.93 -3.04 35.28
CA PRO A 248 -7.29 -4.34 35.50
C PRO A 248 -8.27 -5.50 35.66
#